data_AF-A0A7J8RAN9-F1
#
_entry.id   AF-A0A7J8RAN9-F1
#
_cell.length_a   1.000
_cell.length_b   1.000
_cell.length_c   1.000
_cell.angle_alpha   90.00
_cell.angle_beta   90.00
_cell.angle_gamma   90.00
#
_symmetry.space_group_name_H-M   'P 1'
#
loop_
_entity.id
_entity.type
_entity.pdbx_description
1 polymer ?
#
loop_
_entity_poly.entity_id
_entity_poly.type
_entity_poly.pdbx_seq_one_letter_code
_entity_poly.pdbx_strand_id
1 'polypeptide(L)' 'MFFSYFKDLVGREVTVELKNDLAIRGTLHSVDQYLNIKLENTRVVDQDKYPHMHRISLVNVSMVIHGLAFAK' A
#
# COMPACT_ATOMS: atom_id res chain seq x y z
N MET A 1 -10.39 13.03 8.64
CA MET A 1 -9.69 12.34 9.75
C MET A 1 -8.63 11.35 9.26
N PHE A 2 -8.82 10.65 8.14
CA PHE A 2 -7.84 9.66 7.64
C PHE A 2 -6.65 10.24 6.85
N PHE A 3 -6.83 11.32 6.09
CA PHE A 3 -5.74 11.94 5.33
C PHE A 3 -4.55 12.33 6.22
N SER A 4 -4.81 13.04 7.33
CA SER A 4 -3.76 13.44 8.27
C SER A 4 -3.05 12.24 8.89
N TYR A 5 -3.79 11.19 9.24
CA TYR A 5 -3.21 9.96 9.78
C TYR A 5 -2.22 9.31 8.82
N PHE A 6 -2.60 9.14 7.54
CA PHE A 6 -1.67 8.58 6.54
C PHE A 6 -0.52 9.53 6.22
N LYS A 7 -0.73 10.84 6.32
CA LYS A 7 0.33 11.83 6.12
C LYS A 7 1.42 11.72 7.18
N ASP A 8 1.08 11.39 8.42
CA ASP A 8 2.04 11.14 9.52
C ASP A 8 2.87 9.86 9.32
N LEU A 9 2.41 8.96 8.45
CA LEU A 9 3.10 7.72 8.08
C LEU A 9 4.03 7.90 6.87
N VAL A 10 4.05 9.05 6.20
CA VAL A 10 4.95 9.31 5.07
C VAL A 10 6.41 9.15 5.53
N GLY A 11 7.20 8.44 4.72
CA GLY A 11 8.59 8.06 5.02
C GLY A 11 8.72 6.79 5.87
N ARG A 12 7.62 6.21 6.35
CA ARG A 12 7.64 4.96 7.14
C ARG A 12 7.36 3.74 6.26
N GLU A 13 7.86 2.60 6.69
CA GLU A 13 7.52 1.32 6.07
C GLU A 13 6.10 0.90 6.47
N VAL A 14 5.28 0.57 5.48
CA VAL A 14 3.89 0.15 5.63
C VAL A 14 3.64 -1.12 4.83
N THR A 15 2.65 -1.90 5.25
CA THR A 15 2.13 -3.02 4.47
C THR A 15 0.70 -2.68 4.05
N VAL A 16 0.43 -2.77 2.76
CA VAL A 16 -0.89 -2.54 2.17
C VAL A 16 -1.42 -3.87 1.68
N GLU A 17 -2.52 -4.30 2.28
CA GLU A 17 -3.29 -5.47 1.83
C GLU A 17 -4.31 -5.04 0.78
N LEU A 18 -4.31 -5.74 -0.34
CA LEU A 18 -5.23 -5.56 -1.44
C LEU A 18 -6.42 -6.51 -1.29
N LYS A 19 -7.54 -6.21 -1.97
CA LYS A 19 -8.78 -7.00 -1.93
C LYS A 19 -8.64 -8.44 -2.44
N ASN A 20 -7.55 -8.77 -3.11
CA ASN A 20 -7.24 -10.11 -3.60
C ASN A 20 -6.28 -10.87 -2.67
N ASP A 21 -6.25 -10.49 -1.38
CA ASP A 21 -5.39 -11.04 -0.33
C ASP A 21 -3.88 -10.85 -0.58
N LEU A 22 -3.51 -10.00 -1.55
CA LEU A 22 -2.11 -9.70 -1.82
C LEU A 22 -1.61 -8.59 -0.89
N ALA A 23 -0.51 -8.83 -0.21
CA ALA A 23 0.13 -7.85 0.66
C ALA A 23 1.39 -7.27 0.01
N ILE A 24 1.43 -5.94 -0.13
CA ILE A 24 2.58 -5.17 -0.63
C ILE A 24 3.20 -4.40 0.52
N ARG A 25 4.45 -4.68 0.82
CA ARG A 25 5.24 -3.92 1.80
C ARG A 25 6.13 -2.92 1.08
N GLY A 26 6.23 -1.70 1.57
CA GLY A 26 7.08 -0.66 1.02
C GLY A 26 7.10 0.60 1.87
N THR A 27 7.85 1.62 1.45
CA THR A 27 7.88 2.92 2.12
C THR A 27 6.76 3.80 1.60
N LEU A 28 5.95 4.38 2.49
CA LEU A 28 4.90 5.33 2.11
C LEU A 28 5.55 6.63 1.63
N HIS A 29 5.52 6.89 0.32
CA HIS A 29 6.16 8.06 -0.27
C HIS A 29 5.22 9.28 -0.28
N SER A 30 3.95 9.07 -0.61
CA SER A 30 2.95 10.16 -0.64
C SER A 30 1.53 9.64 -0.48
N VAL A 31 0.68 10.49 0.07
CA VAL A 31 -0.78 10.33 0.12
C VAL A 31 -1.46 11.62 -0.35
N ASP A 32 -2.55 11.51 -1.10
CA ASP A 32 -3.36 12.66 -1.53
C ASP A 32 -4.71 12.74 -0.77
N GLN A 33 -5.50 13.78 -1.07
CA GLN A 33 -6.81 14.00 -0.42
C GLN A 33 -7.86 12.93 -0.75
N TYR A 34 -7.66 12.17 -1.83
CA TYR A 34 -8.50 11.04 -2.22
C TYR A 34 -7.98 9.71 -1.66
N LEU A 35 -6.93 9.76 -0.84
CA LEU A 35 -6.26 8.62 -0.22
C LEU A 35 -5.60 7.69 -1.25
N ASN A 36 -5.22 8.24 -2.41
CA ASN A 36 -4.29 7.56 -3.29
C ASN A 36 -2.92 7.51 -2.61
N ILE A 37 -2.33 6.33 -2.56
CA ILE A 37 -1.06 6.07 -1.89
C ILE A 37 -0.01 5.67 -2.93
N LYS A 38 1.16 6.30 -2.83
CA LYS A 38 2.35 5.89 -3.57
C LYS A 38 3.32 5.20 -2.62
N LEU A 39 3.71 3.98 -2.96
CA LEU A 39 4.75 3.24 -2.25
C LEU A 39 6.03 3.20 -3.08
N GLU A 40 7.17 3.27 -2.41
CA GLU A 40 8.50 3.06 -2.97
C GLU A 40 9.19 1.86 -2.32
N ASN A 41 10.21 1.31 -3.00
CA ASN A 41 10.98 0.16 -2.53
C ASN A 41 10.07 -1.02 -2.14
N THR A 42 9.09 -1.34 -2.99
CA THR A 42 8.06 -2.31 -2.65
C THR A 42 8.50 -3.76 -2.86
N ARG A 43 7.88 -4.65 -2.08
CA ARG A 43 7.99 -6.11 -2.20
C ARG A 43 6.66 -6.77 -1.85
N VAL A 44 6.37 -7.90 -2.49
CA VAL A 44 5.27 -8.78 -2.08
C VAL A 44 5.68 -9.51 -0.80
N VAL A 45 4.80 -9.58 0.19
CA VAL A 45 5.07 -10.23 1.50
C VAL A 45 5.09 -11.76 1.36
N ASP A 46 4.13 -12.35 0.64
CA ASP A 46 4.02 -13.79 0.42
C ASP A 46 4.52 -14.20 -0.98
N GLN A 47 5.82 -14.02 -1.24
CA GLN A 47 6.41 -14.38 -2.54
C GLN A 47 6.29 -15.88 -2.85
N ASP A 48 6.29 -16.74 -1.81
CA ASP A 48 6.18 -18.19 -1.98
C ASP A 48 4.80 -18.64 -2.49
N LYS A 49 3.73 -17.87 -2.22
CA LYS A 49 2.39 -18.12 -2.80
C LYS A 49 2.26 -17.61 -4.24
N TYR A 50 3.08 -16.65 -4.65
CA TYR A 50 3.00 -16.00 -5.97
C TYR A 50 4.37 -15.93 -6.66
N PRO A 51 4.96 -17.08 -7.04
CA PRO A 51 6.33 -17.16 -7.54
C PRO A 51 6.58 -16.40 -8.85
N HIS A 52 5.54 -16.03 -9.60
CA HIS A 52 5.66 -15.22 -10.81
C HIS A 52 5.74 -13.70 -10.54
N MET A 53 5.55 -13.26 -9.28
CA MET A 53 5.48 -11.85 -8.90
C MET A 53 6.82 -11.36 -8.33
N HIS A 54 7.87 -11.47 -9.15
CA HIS A 54 9.23 -11.05 -8.78
C HIS A 54 9.38 -9.53 -8.96
N ARG A 55 9.17 -8.79 -7.87
CA ARG A 55 9.55 -7.37 -7.68
C ARG A 55 8.80 -6.36 -8.55
N ILE A 56 8.00 -5.52 -7.91
CA ILE A 56 7.40 -4.33 -8.52
C ILE A 56 8.22 -3.12 -8.02
N SER A 57 8.70 -2.25 -8.93
CA SER A 57 9.48 -1.06 -8.52
C SER A 57 8.62 0.12 -8.10
N LEU A 58 7.36 0.18 -8.55
CA LEU A 58 6.46 1.29 -8.28
C LEU A 58 5.01 0.82 -8.36
N VAL A 59 4.27 0.98 -7.27
CA VAL A 59 2.85 0.60 -7.20
C VAL A 59 2.06 1.85 -6.86
N ASN A 60 1.19 2.26 -7.78
CA ASN A 60 0.15 3.24 -7.49
C ASN A 60 -1.04 2.47 -6.92
N VAL A 61 -1.24 2.55 -5.60
CA VAL A 61 -2.42 1.99 -4.97
C VAL A 61 -3.44 3.11 -4.86
N SER A 62 -4.44 3.09 -5.75
CA SER A 62 -5.61 3.94 -5.57
C SER A 62 -6.53 3.27 -4.57
N MET A 63 -6.56 3.80 -3.35
CA MET A 63 -7.50 3.37 -2.33
C MET A 63 -8.85 4.04 -2.64
N VAL A 64 -9.61 3.45 -3.57
CA VAL A 64 -10.99 3.90 -3.82
C VAL A 64 -11.81 3.50 -2.59
N ILE A 65 -11.94 4.41 -1.63
CA ILE A 65 -12.76 4.24 -0.44
C ILE A 65 -14.24 4.42 -0.82
N HIS A 66 -14.76 3.52 -1.66
CA HIS A 66 -16.18 3.18 -1.59
C HIS A 66 -16.34 2.23 -0.40
N GLY A 67 -16.31 2.80 0.82
CA GLY A 67 -16.55 2.10 2.08
C GLY A 67 -15.36 1.27 2.58
N LEU A 68 -14.53 1.87 3.41
CA LEU A 68 -13.94 1.22 4.58
C LEU A 68 -13.15 -0.09 4.32
N ALA A 69 -11.94 0.00 3.77
CA ALA A 69 -10.93 -1.05 3.96
C ALA A 69 -10.07 -0.68 5.17
N PHE A 70 -10.38 -1.24 6.35
CA PHE A 70 -9.46 -1.27 7.48
C PHE A 70 -8.46 -2.41 7.24
N ALA A 71 -7.17 -2.07 7.13
CA ALA A 71 -6.11 -3.03 7.41
C ALA A 71 -6.22 -3.40 8.89
N LYS A 72 -6.24 -4.70 9.19
CA LYS A 72 -6.34 -5.23 10.55
C LYS A 72 -4.96 -5.43 11.16
#